data_AF-A0AB73M1K5-F1
#
_entry.id   AF-A0AB73M1K5-F1
#
_cell.length_a   1.000
_cell.length_b   1.000
_cell.length_c   1.000
_cell.angle_alpha   90.00
_cell.angle_beta   90.00
_cell.angle_gamma   90.00
#
_symmetry.space_group_name_H-M   'P 1'
#
loop_
_entity.id
_entity.type
_entity.pdbx_description
1 polymer ?
#
loop_
_entity_poly.entity_id
_entity_poly.type
_entity_poly.pdbx_seq_one_letter_code
_entity_poly.pdbx_strand_id
1 'polypeptide(L)'
;MALRWLTAGESHGEALVGIIEGVPAGVELTSDMVRDALARRRLGYGRGARMKFEEDRVRILGGVRHGLTQGGPVAIEIANTEWPKWTDVMSSDPVDPKLIEHRARNAALTRPRPGHADFTGMQKYNFSEARPVLERASARETATRVALGVVAAQILKALGVELVSHTVAVGGVHAPEGAPVPSPRNVEQLDADPLRCFDKATSDAMVQRVDEAHKDGETLGGMVEVLAYGMPPGLGSYVHWDRRLDARLAAALMGIQAIKGVEVGDGFATADRPGTAAHDEISIGEHGVTRDTNRAGGIEGGMSIGDLLRVRAAMKPIATVPKALKTIDTSTGEEARAHHQRSDVCAVPAAGVVAEAMVALVLAEAALEKFGGDSIGETRRNMDSYLDAIPASLAWESNVAGWDA
;
A
#
# COMPACT_ATOMS: atom_id res chain seq x y z
N MET A 1 22.38 4.74 6.12
CA MET A 1 22.27 4.02 4.84
C MET A 1 20.94 4.38 4.19
N ALA A 2 20.85 4.42 2.86
CA ALA A 2 19.57 4.69 2.19
C ALA A 2 18.80 3.38 1.98
N LEU A 3 17.65 3.25 2.64
CA LEU A 3 16.75 2.10 2.45
C LEU A 3 16.20 2.15 1.03
N ARG A 4 16.28 1.03 0.31
CA ARG A 4 15.72 0.92 -1.04
C ARG A 4 15.05 -0.43 -1.22
N TRP A 5 14.08 -0.50 -2.13
CA TRP A 5 13.38 -1.73 -2.42
C TRP A 5 13.07 -1.89 -3.90
N LEU A 6 13.02 -3.14 -4.35
CA LEU A 6 12.70 -3.53 -5.71
C LEU A 6 11.76 -4.73 -5.69
N THR A 7 10.85 -4.76 -6.66
CA THR A 7 9.93 -5.89 -6.86
C THR A 7 10.09 -6.45 -8.26
N ALA A 8 9.97 -7.76 -8.38
CA ALA A 8 10.06 -8.50 -9.62
C ALA A 8 8.98 -9.60 -9.67
N GLY A 9 8.68 -10.07 -10.88
CA GLY A 9 7.74 -11.14 -11.15
C GLY A 9 6.44 -10.67 -11.81
N GLU A 10 5.90 -11.59 -12.59
CA GLU A 10 4.66 -11.50 -13.35
C GLU A 10 3.49 -12.15 -12.61
N SER A 11 2.27 -11.68 -12.88
CA SER A 11 1.06 -12.19 -12.23
C SER A 11 0.85 -13.70 -12.39
N HIS A 12 1.27 -14.25 -13.53
CA HIS A 12 1.23 -15.67 -13.83
C HIS A 12 2.62 -16.29 -14.05
N GLY A 13 3.69 -15.61 -13.65
CA GLY A 13 5.03 -16.18 -13.58
C GLY A 13 5.18 -17.19 -12.43
N GLU A 14 6.36 -17.79 -12.30
CA GLU A 14 6.63 -18.83 -11.28
C GLU A 14 6.55 -18.29 -9.85
N ALA A 15 7.09 -17.10 -9.61
CA ALA A 15 7.09 -16.45 -8.32
C ALA A 15 7.18 -14.94 -8.46
N LEU A 16 6.85 -14.25 -7.37
CA LEU A 16 7.23 -12.86 -7.16
C LEU A 16 8.45 -12.79 -6.25
N VAL A 17 9.33 -11.81 -6.47
CA VAL A 17 10.51 -11.59 -5.63
C VAL A 17 10.57 -10.13 -5.21
N GLY A 18 10.79 -9.90 -3.93
CA GLY A 18 11.07 -8.59 -3.34
C GLY A 18 12.46 -8.56 -2.74
N ILE A 19 13.18 -7.47 -2.96
CA ILE A 19 14.47 -7.21 -2.32
C ILE A 19 14.38 -5.87 -1.63
N ILE A 20 14.73 -5.81 -0.36
CA ILE A 20 14.93 -4.57 0.40
C ILE A 20 16.37 -4.53 0.92
N GLU A 21 17.05 -3.41 0.68
CA GLU A 21 18.46 -3.18 0.99
C GLU A 21 18.59 -1.93 1.87
N GLY A 22 19.62 -1.88 2.71
CA GLY A 22 19.81 -0.85 3.73
C GLY A 22 19.07 -1.14 5.04
N VAL A 23 18.66 -2.40 5.27
CA VAL A 23 17.97 -2.84 6.50
C VAL A 23 19.00 -3.00 7.63
N PRO A 24 18.85 -2.35 8.79
CA PRO A 24 19.76 -2.55 9.92
C PRO A 24 19.79 -4.00 10.39
N ALA A 25 20.90 -4.45 10.95
CA ALA A 25 20.99 -5.75 11.61
C ALA A 25 20.17 -5.79 12.91
N GLY A 26 19.61 -6.96 13.24
CA GLY A 26 18.89 -7.21 14.50
C GLY A 26 17.41 -6.85 14.49
N VAL A 27 16.82 -6.53 13.34
CA VAL A 27 15.37 -6.35 13.20
C VAL A 27 14.71 -7.73 13.16
N GLU A 28 13.65 -7.91 13.96
CA GLU A 28 12.89 -9.16 13.97
C GLU A 28 12.09 -9.33 12.67
N LEU A 29 12.19 -10.52 12.07
CA LEU A 29 11.47 -10.85 10.85
C LEU A 29 11.31 -12.37 10.72
N THR A 30 10.07 -12.82 10.55
CA THR A 30 9.75 -14.23 10.29
C THR A 30 8.91 -14.38 9.04
N SER A 31 8.90 -15.58 8.45
CA SER A 31 8.01 -15.88 7.33
C SER A 31 6.53 -15.82 7.72
N ASP A 32 6.18 -16.08 8.98
CA ASP A 32 4.80 -16.01 9.48
C ASP A 32 4.28 -14.58 9.44
N MET A 33 5.06 -13.61 9.93
CA MET A 33 4.69 -12.19 9.85
C MET A 33 4.37 -11.76 8.40
N VAL A 34 5.14 -12.27 7.43
CA VAL A 34 4.90 -12.00 6.01
C VAL A 34 3.64 -12.73 5.51
N ARG A 35 3.44 -14.00 5.89
CA ARG A 35 2.23 -14.76 5.54
C ARG A 35 0.96 -14.09 6.08
N ASP A 36 0.98 -13.60 7.31
CA ASP A 36 -0.15 -12.94 7.96
C ASP A 36 -0.49 -11.63 7.24
N ALA A 37 0.51 -10.82 6.90
CA ALA A 37 0.29 -9.60 6.12
C ALA A 37 -0.28 -9.90 4.71
N LEU A 38 0.20 -10.95 4.05
CA LEU A 38 -0.34 -11.39 2.77
C LEU A 38 -1.76 -11.94 2.90
N ALA A 39 -2.08 -12.61 4.00
CA ALA A 39 -3.45 -13.03 4.30
C ALA A 39 -4.40 -11.83 4.44
N ARG A 40 -3.98 -10.78 5.16
CA ARG A 40 -4.74 -9.53 5.27
C ARG A 40 -5.00 -8.88 3.90
N ARG A 41 -4.02 -8.90 2.98
CA ARG A 41 -4.18 -8.41 1.60
C ARG A 41 -5.23 -9.18 0.80
N ARG A 42 -5.59 -10.40 1.19
CA ARG A 42 -6.64 -11.20 0.55
C ARG A 42 -8.05 -10.88 1.09
N LEU A 43 -8.16 -10.17 2.21
CA LEU A 43 -9.45 -9.76 2.79
C LEU A 43 -10.22 -8.77 1.90
N GLY A 44 -11.50 -8.61 2.20
CA GLY A 44 -12.41 -7.65 1.58
C GLY A 44 -13.63 -8.28 0.91
N TYR A 45 -14.79 -7.74 1.19
CA TYR A 45 -16.05 -8.04 0.53
C TYR A 45 -16.05 -7.52 -0.92
N GLY A 46 -16.67 -8.26 -1.83
CA GLY A 46 -16.62 -7.97 -3.26
C GLY A 46 -15.35 -8.45 -3.96
N ARG A 47 -14.43 -9.12 -3.27
CA ARG A 47 -13.27 -9.77 -3.89
C ARG A 47 -13.67 -11.08 -4.60
N GLY A 48 -13.00 -11.35 -5.72
CA GLY A 48 -13.25 -12.51 -6.55
C GLY A 48 -12.92 -13.82 -5.84
N ALA A 49 -13.66 -14.89 -6.19
CA ALA A 49 -13.55 -16.21 -5.57
C ALA A 49 -12.11 -16.78 -5.58
N ARG A 50 -11.28 -16.38 -6.55
CA ARG A 50 -9.88 -16.79 -6.69
C ARG A 50 -9.04 -16.53 -5.43
N MET A 51 -9.28 -15.43 -4.72
CA MET A 51 -8.48 -15.07 -3.55
C MET A 51 -8.69 -16.00 -2.35
N LYS A 52 -9.77 -16.79 -2.34
CA LYS A 52 -10.05 -17.76 -1.28
C LYS A 52 -9.19 -19.03 -1.37
N PHE A 53 -8.61 -19.29 -2.55
CA PHE A 53 -7.85 -20.52 -2.83
C PHE A 53 -6.37 -20.25 -3.12
N GLU A 54 -5.99 -18.99 -3.38
CA GLU A 54 -4.61 -18.60 -3.66
C GLU A 54 -3.83 -18.53 -2.34
N GLU A 55 -2.96 -19.52 -2.13
CA GLU A 55 -2.07 -19.60 -0.97
C GLU A 55 -0.74 -18.94 -1.32
N ASP A 56 -0.38 -17.88 -0.61
CA ASP A 56 0.92 -17.23 -0.78
C ASP A 56 2.00 -18.03 -0.03
N ARG A 57 2.77 -18.85 -0.77
CA ARG A 57 3.90 -19.59 -0.21
C ARG A 57 5.13 -18.70 -0.12
N VAL A 58 5.44 -18.26 1.09
CA VAL A 58 6.54 -17.32 1.37
C VAL A 58 7.84 -18.04 1.71
N ARG A 59 8.94 -17.60 1.10
CA ARG A 59 10.31 -17.98 1.46
C ARG A 59 11.16 -16.74 1.66
N ILE A 60 11.87 -16.67 2.78
CA ILE A 60 12.95 -15.69 2.96
C ILE A 60 14.23 -16.33 2.44
N LEU A 61 14.76 -15.80 1.34
CA LEU A 61 15.89 -16.37 0.63
C LEU A 61 17.25 -15.92 1.18
N GLY A 62 17.31 -14.74 1.80
CA GLY A 62 18.54 -14.17 2.32
C GLY A 62 18.30 -12.93 3.19
N GLY A 63 19.35 -12.49 3.88
CA GLY A 63 19.35 -11.30 4.73
C GLY A 63 18.81 -11.50 6.15
N VAL A 64 18.29 -12.69 6.47
CA VAL A 64 17.74 -13.04 7.79
C VAL A 64 18.32 -14.35 8.28
N ARG A 65 18.72 -14.39 9.55
CA ARG A 65 19.18 -15.60 10.24
C ARG A 65 18.54 -15.69 11.62
N HIS A 66 17.90 -16.82 11.91
CA HIS A 66 17.22 -17.08 13.19
C HIS A 66 16.20 -16.00 13.59
N GLY A 67 15.44 -15.49 12.62
CA GLY A 67 14.42 -14.48 12.86
C GLY A 67 14.96 -13.05 12.97
N LEU A 68 16.24 -12.81 12.72
CA LEU A 68 16.87 -11.49 12.79
C LEU A 68 17.54 -11.10 11.47
N THR A 69 17.36 -9.87 11.04
CA THR A 69 18.07 -9.30 9.88
C THR A 69 19.57 -9.21 10.14
N GLN A 70 20.38 -9.33 9.08
CA GLN A 70 21.84 -9.40 9.17
C GLN A 70 22.56 -8.12 8.69
N GLY A 71 21.83 -7.07 8.29
CA GLY A 71 22.40 -5.86 7.69
C GLY A 71 22.51 -5.88 6.16
N GLY A 72 22.60 -7.08 5.57
CA GLY A 72 22.59 -7.27 4.12
C GLY A 72 21.18 -7.21 3.50
N PRO A 73 21.08 -7.28 2.16
CA PRO A 73 19.80 -7.30 1.47
C PRO A 73 18.90 -8.45 1.93
N VAL A 74 17.64 -8.14 2.24
CA VAL A 74 16.60 -9.13 2.55
C VAL A 74 15.85 -9.46 1.27
N ALA A 75 15.90 -10.73 0.87
CA ALA A 75 15.22 -11.23 -0.32
C ALA A 75 14.05 -12.14 0.09
N ILE A 76 12.85 -11.84 -0.42
CA ILE A 76 11.63 -12.59 -0.12
C ILE A 76 11.00 -13.05 -1.44
N GLU A 77 10.75 -14.35 -1.54
CA GLU A 77 10.03 -14.98 -2.64
C GLU A 77 8.59 -15.33 -2.20
N ILE A 78 7.63 -15.08 -3.09
CA ILE A 78 6.24 -15.48 -2.95
C ILE A 78 5.90 -16.35 -4.17
N ALA A 79 5.87 -17.67 -3.98
CA ALA A 79 5.62 -18.60 -5.08
C ALA A 79 4.17 -18.51 -5.58
N ASN A 80 3.99 -18.71 -6.88
CA ASN A 80 2.67 -18.75 -7.51
C ASN A 80 2.13 -20.19 -7.55
N THR A 81 1.10 -20.48 -6.76
CA THR A 81 0.48 -21.81 -6.71
C THR A 81 -0.15 -22.24 -8.03
N GLU A 82 -0.47 -21.28 -8.92
CA GLU A 82 -1.06 -21.54 -10.23
C GLU A 82 -0.02 -21.72 -11.33
N TRP A 83 1.29 -21.59 -11.03
CA TRP A 83 2.38 -21.73 -11.99
C TRP A 83 2.28 -22.98 -12.90
N PRO A 84 1.89 -24.18 -12.41
CA PRO A 84 1.74 -25.37 -13.25
C PRO A 84 0.77 -25.19 -14.44
N LYS A 85 -0.16 -24.22 -14.39
CA LYS A 85 -1.09 -23.92 -15.49
C LYS A 85 -0.50 -22.97 -16.55
N TRP A 86 0.64 -22.37 -16.26
CA TRP A 86 1.26 -21.29 -17.02
C TRP A 86 2.69 -21.62 -17.48
N THR A 87 3.26 -22.75 -17.10
CA THR A 87 4.65 -23.15 -17.40
C THR A 87 5.06 -22.91 -18.84
N ASP A 88 4.22 -23.27 -19.81
CA ASP A 88 4.55 -23.12 -21.23
C ASP A 88 4.22 -21.73 -21.79
N VAL A 89 3.16 -21.07 -21.28
CA VAL A 89 2.71 -19.76 -21.78
C VAL A 89 3.58 -18.63 -21.25
N MET A 90 4.08 -18.79 -20.03
CA MET A 90 4.90 -17.82 -19.30
C MET A 90 6.32 -18.35 -19.07
N SER A 91 6.75 -19.34 -19.88
CA SER A 91 8.10 -19.87 -19.84
C SER A 91 9.13 -18.75 -20.01
N SER A 92 10.17 -18.75 -19.20
CA SER A 92 11.32 -17.87 -19.38
C SER A 92 12.17 -18.27 -20.58
N ASP A 93 12.22 -19.58 -20.88
CA ASP A 93 12.96 -20.14 -22.00
C ASP A 93 12.06 -20.30 -23.23
N PRO A 94 12.65 -20.30 -24.45
CA PRO A 94 11.91 -20.56 -25.67
C PRO A 94 11.15 -21.89 -25.62
N VAL A 95 9.90 -21.87 -26.08
CA VAL A 95 9.02 -23.06 -26.19
C VAL A 95 8.80 -23.38 -27.66
N ASP A 96 8.75 -24.67 -28.01
CA ASP A 96 8.32 -25.09 -29.35
C ASP A 96 6.91 -24.54 -29.63
N PRO A 97 6.71 -23.70 -30.67
CA PRO A 97 5.42 -23.11 -31.00
C PRO A 97 4.26 -24.12 -31.06
N LYS A 98 4.53 -25.38 -31.45
CA LYS A 98 3.52 -26.44 -31.51
C LYS A 98 2.91 -26.79 -30.16
N LEU A 99 3.63 -26.55 -29.07
CA LEU A 99 3.15 -26.81 -27.70
C LEU A 99 2.14 -25.76 -27.22
N ILE A 100 2.13 -24.56 -27.82
CA ILE A 100 1.35 -23.41 -27.36
C ILE A 100 0.35 -22.87 -28.40
N GLU A 101 0.49 -23.19 -29.68
CA GLU A 101 -0.35 -22.64 -30.77
C GLU A 101 -1.86 -22.95 -30.61
N HIS A 102 -2.21 -24.09 -30.03
CA HIS A 102 -3.59 -24.50 -29.80
C HIS A 102 -4.09 -24.26 -28.37
N ARG A 103 -3.29 -23.58 -27.53
CA ARG A 103 -3.70 -23.30 -26.16
C ARG A 103 -4.49 -22.01 -26.08
N ALA A 104 -5.74 -22.11 -25.63
CA ALA A 104 -6.58 -20.93 -25.38
C ALA A 104 -5.92 -19.90 -24.44
N ARG A 105 -5.10 -20.34 -23.48
CA ARG A 105 -4.36 -19.43 -22.58
C ARG A 105 -3.27 -18.62 -23.28
N ASN A 106 -2.75 -19.12 -24.41
CA ASN A 106 -1.74 -18.45 -25.23
C ASN A 106 -2.37 -17.56 -26.33
N ALA A 107 -3.70 -17.47 -26.38
CA ALA A 107 -4.36 -16.57 -27.34
C ALA A 107 -3.87 -15.13 -27.11
N ALA A 108 -3.53 -14.47 -28.21
CA ALA A 108 -3.03 -13.10 -28.22
C ALA A 108 -4.09 -12.15 -27.66
N LEU A 109 -3.67 -11.25 -26.77
CA LEU A 109 -4.55 -10.27 -26.15
C LEU A 109 -4.44 -8.91 -26.85
N THR A 110 -5.22 -8.73 -27.91
CA THR A 110 -5.16 -7.54 -28.80
C THR A 110 -6.23 -6.49 -28.49
N ARG A 111 -7.07 -6.72 -27.46
CA ARG A 111 -8.18 -5.82 -27.09
C ARG A 111 -7.88 -5.15 -25.75
N PRO A 112 -7.14 -4.03 -25.73
CA PRO A 112 -6.70 -3.38 -24.51
C PRO A 112 -7.88 -2.88 -23.68
N ARG A 113 -7.78 -2.99 -22.36
CA ARG A 113 -8.82 -2.56 -21.42
C ARG A 113 -8.70 -1.06 -21.13
N PRO A 114 -9.76 -0.25 -21.34
CA PRO A 114 -9.76 1.15 -20.93
C PRO A 114 -9.46 1.31 -19.44
N GLY A 115 -8.52 2.19 -19.11
CA GLY A 115 -8.07 2.40 -17.73
C GLY A 115 -7.04 1.39 -17.22
N HIS A 116 -6.58 0.44 -18.02
CA HIS A 116 -5.41 -0.39 -17.71
C HIS A 116 -4.15 0.09 -18.46
N ALA A 117 -3.02 -0.56 -18.19
CA ALA A 117 -1.75 -0.28 -18.84
C ALA A 117 -1.66 -0.80 -20.28
N ASP A 118 -2.58 -1.68 -20.69
CA ASP A 118 -2.53 -2.47 -21.92
C ASP A 118 -2.13 -1.65 -23.16
N PHE A 119 -2.95 -0.67 -23.57
CA PHE A 119 -2.76 0.06 -24.83
C PHE A 119 -1.44 0.87 -24.84
N THR A 120 -1.25 1.71 -23.82
CA THR A 120 -0.05 2.56 -23.73
C THR A 120 1.22 1.72 -23.51
N GLY A 121 1.11 0.60 -22.79
CA GLY A 121 2.21 -0.34 -22.58
C GLY A 121 2.61 -1.03 -23.89
N MET A 122 1.64 -1.46 -24.70
CA MET A 122 1.89 -2.03 -26.02
C MET A 122 2.62 -1.04 -26.92
N GLN A 123 2.15 0.21 -26.98
CA GLN A 123 2.81 1.29 -27.73
C GLN A 123 4.24 1.56 -27.22
N LYS A 124 4.42 1.64 -25.90
CA LYS A 124 5.70 2.00 -25.28
C LYS A 124 6.78 0.94 -25.51
N TYR A 125 6.42 -0.33 -25.44
CA TYR A 125 7.36 -1.45 -25.49
C TYR A 125 7.32 -2.23 -26.79
N ASN A 126 6.60 -1.71 -27.80
CA ASN A 126 6.46 -2.33 -29.12
C ASN A 126 5.95 -3.78 -29.06
N PHE A 127 4.92 -4.02 -28.25
CA PHE A 127 4.26 -5.32 -28.18
C PHE A 127 3.04 -5.37 -29.10
N SER A 128 2.89 -6.47 -29.84
CA SER A 128 1.71 -6.74 -30.66
C SER A 128 0.49 -7.19 -29.84
N GLU A 129 0.68 -7.54 -28.57
CA GLU A 129 -0.37 -7.95 -27.65
C GLU A 129 -0.11 -7.47 -26.20
N ALA A 130 -1.15 -7.51 -25.37
CA ALA A 130 -1.13 -6.95 -24.03
C ALA A 130 -0.56 -7.90 -22.95
N ARG A 131 -0.32 -9.19 -23.24
CA ARG A 131 0.11 -10.15 -22.20
C ARG A 131 1.40 -9.74 -21.48
N PRO A 132 2.50 -9.36 -22.15
CA PRO A 132 3.70 -8.91 -21.45
C PRO A 132 3.47 -7.66 -20.58
N VAL A 133 2.49 -6.82 -20.95
CA VAL A 133 2.14 -5.61 -20.19
C VAL A 133 1.31 -5.95 -18.96
N LEU A 134 0.20 -6.67 -19.14
CA LEU A 134 -0.75 -6.93 -18.05
C LEU A 134 -0.17 -7.80 -16.96
N GLU A 135 0.77 -8.70 -17.32
CA GLU A 135 1.39 -9.62 -16.37
C GLU A 135 2.20 -8.87 -15.32
N ARG A 136 2.93 -7.83 -15.72
CA ARG A 136 3.67 -6.97 -14.80
C ARG A 136 2.84 -5.84 -14.21
N ALA A 137 1.93 -5.24 -14.98
CA ALA A 137 1.06 -4.16 -14.51
C ALA A 137 -0.05 -4.63 -13.55
N SER A 138 -0.26 -5.94 -13.44
CA SER A 138 -1.21 -6.55 -12.51
C SER A 138 -0.92 -6.15 -11.07
N ALA A 139 -2.00 -5.92 -10.30
CA ALA A 139 -1.88 -5.69 -8.86
C ALA A 139 -1.43 -6.94 -8.07
N ARG A 140 -1.17 -8.09 -8.73
CA ARG A 140 -0.52 -9.24 -8.09
C ARG A 140 0.85 -8.85 -7.51
N GLU A 141 1.57 -7.97 -8.19
CA GLU A 141 2.87 -7.41 -7.74
C GLU A 141 2.81 -6.76 -6.35
N THR A 142 1.65 -6.24 -5.92
CA THR A 142 1.53 -5.63 -4.59
C THR A 142 1.68 -6.62 -3.44
N ALA A 143 1.61 -7.94 -3.69
CA ALA A 143 1.98 -8.94 -2.70
C ALA A 143 3.43 -8.75 -2.26
N THR A 144 4.33 -8.49 -3.20
CA THR A 144 5.74 -8.20 -2.90
C THR A 144 5.90 -6.92 -2.10
N ARG A 145 5.14 -5.86 -2.45
CA ARG A 145 5.15 -4.60 -1.69
C ARG A 145 4.73 -4.81 -0.24
N VAL A 146 3.69 -5.62 0.00
CA VAL A 146 3.26 -5.98 1.36
C VAL A 146 4.36 -6.75 2.09
N ALA A 147 5.00 -7.73 1.44
CA ALA A 147 6.10 -8.47 2.06
C ALA A 147 7.28 -7.59 2.47
N LEU A 148 7.68 -6.62 1.63
CA LEU A 148 8.73 -5.66 1.96
C LEU A 148 8.27 -4.63 3.00
N GLY A 149 6.99 -4.25 2.96
CA GLY A 149 6.35 -3.41 3.96
C GLY A 149 6.36 -4.03 5.36
N VAL A 150 6.30 -5.36 5.49
CA VAL A 150 6.48 -6.03 6.79
C VAL A 150 7.88 -5.77 7.34
N VAL A 151 8.92 -5.85 6.52
CA VAL A 151 10.30 -5.54 6.95
C VAL A 151 10.39 -4.10 7.47
N ALA A 152 9.81 -3.16 6.72
CA ALA A 152 9.78 -1.75 7.10
C ALA A 152 8.96 -1.50 8.38
N ALA A 153 7.81 -2.16 8.53
CA ALA A 153 6.98 -2.07 9.72
C ALA A 153 7.71 -2.63 10.97
N GLN A 154 8.54 -3.67 10.83
CA GLN A 154 9.35 -4.18 11.94
C GLN A 154 10.49 -3.23 12.32
N ILE A 155 11.10 -2.53 11.35
CA ILE A 155 12.05 -1.44 11.64
C ILE A 155 11.34 -0.35 12.47
N LEU A 156 10.19 0.11 12.01
CA LEU A 156 9.40 1.16 12.66
C LEU A 156 8.91 0.75 14.05
N LYS A 157 8.44 -0.49 14.21
CA LYS A 157 8.03 -1.03 15.51
C LYS A 157 9.19 -1.04 16.50
N ALA A 158 10.37 -1.42 16.04
CA ALA A 158 11.58 -1.34 16.84
C ALA A 158 12.05 0.11 17.13
N LEU A 159 11.37 1.13 16.60
CA LEU A 159 11.51 2.55 16.93
C LEU A 159 10.25 3.13 17.62
N GLY A 160 9.30 2.29 18.04
CA GLY A 160 8.07 2.72 18.72
C GLY A 160 6.97 3.24 17.80
N VAL A 161 7.10 3.05 16.48
CA VAL A 161 6.09 3.46 15.49
C VAL A 161 5.31 2.23 15.02
N GLU A 162 3.97 2.27 15.12
CA GLU A 162 3.11 1.23 14.55
C GLU A 162 2.04 1.86 13.63
N LEU A 163 1.62 1.08 12.62
CA LEU A 163 0.70 1.53 11.59
C LEU A 163 -0.58 0.70 11.59
N VAL A 164 -1.66 1.31 11.11
CA VAL A 164 -2.92 0.64 10.80
C VAL A 164 -3.60 1.34 9.63
N SER A 165 -4.34 0.58 8.83
CA SER A 165 -5.13 1.10 7.72
C SER A 165 -6.59 0.66 7.80
N HIS A 166 -7.48 1.57 7.37
CA HIS A 166 -8.91 1.32 7.30
C HIS A 166 -9.55 1.97 6.08
N THR A 167 -10.70 1.44 5.66
CA THR A 167 -11.48 1.95 4.55
C THR A 167 -12.37 3.10 5.03
N VAL A 168 -12.28 4.25 4.37
CA VAL A 168 -13.06 5.46 4.70
C VAL A 168 -14.11 5.80 3.64
N ALA A 169 -14.02 5.24 2.43
CA ALA A 169 -15.09 5.35 1.44
C ALA A 169 -15.13 4.17 0.47
N VAL A 170 -16.33 3.79 0.00
CA VAL A 170 -16.53 2.89 -1.15
C VAL A 170 -17.73 3.37 -1.97
N GLY A 171 -17.55 3.52 -3.29
CA GLY A 171 -18.66 3.75 -4.22
C GLY A 171 -19.52 4.99 -3.95
N GLY A 172 -18.96 6.01 -3.29
CA GLY A 172 -19.66 7.25 -2.90
C GLY A 172 -20.28 7.23 -1.50
N VAL A 173 -20.15 6.13 -0.75
CA VAL A 173 -20.45 6.07 0.68
C VAL A 173 -19.19 6.44 1.45
N HIS A 174 -19.24 7.48 2.28
CA HIS A 174 -18.10 8.02 3.03
C HIS A 174 -18.34 7.93 4.53
N ALA A 175 -17.28 7.64 5.29
CA ALA A 175 -17.28 7.83 6.73
C ALA A 175 -17.53 9.31 7.06
N PRO A 176 -18.32 9.63 8.10
CA PRO A 176 -18.60 11.01 8.48
C PRO A 176 -17.34 11.73 8.98
N GLU A 177 -17.33 13.06 8.87
CA GLU A 177 -16.28 13.88 9.49
C GLU A 177 -16.28 13.65 11.01
N GLY A 178 -15.09 13.49 11.60
CA GLY A 178 -14.95 13.18 13.02
C GLY A 178 -15.31 11.74 13.40
N ALA A 179 -15.52 10.83 12.44
CA ALA A 179 -15.64 9.41 12.73
C ALA A 179 -14.43 8.91 13.55
N PRO A 180 -14.65 7.97 14.49
CA PRO A 180 -13.54 7.34 15.21
C PRO A 180 -12.49 6.78 14.25
N VAL A 181 -11.23 6.83 14.65
CA VAL A 181 -10.11 6.24 13.92
C VAL A 181 -9.53 5.05 14.69
N PRO A 182 -9.13 3.96 14.02
CA PRO A 182 -8.59 2.79 14.70
C PRO A 182 -7.16 3.00 15.16
N SER A 183 -6.77 2.33 16.25
CA SER A 183 -5.37 2.13 16.62
C SER A 183 -4.83 0.79 16.09
N PRO A 184 -3.52 0.54 16.13
CA PRO A 184 -2.92 -0.76 15.79
C PRO A 184 -3.49 -1.94 16.60
N ARG A 185 -4.12 -1.69 17.76
CA ARG A 185 -4.80 -2.72 18.58
C ARG A 185 -6.14 -3.18 17.98
N ASN A 186 -6.71 -2.40 17.06
CA ASN A 186 -8.00 -2.69 16.44
C ASN A 186 -7.86 -3.52 15.15
N VAL A 187 -6.68 -4.04 14.82
CA VAL A 187 -6.45 -4.82 13.59
C VAL A 187 -7.37 -6.03 13.52
N GLU A 188 -7.55 -6.80 14.60
CA GLU A 188 -8.47 -7.96 14.57
C GLU A 188 -9.92 -7.56 14.28
N GLN A 189 -10.38 -6.43 14.84
CA GLN A 189 -11.71 -5.88 14.58
C GLN A 189 -11.86 -5.45 13.11
N LEU A 190 -10.84 -4.79 12.55
CA LEU A 190 -10.82 -4.38 11.14
C LEU A 190 -10.77 -5.58 10.19
N ASP A 191 -9.99 -6.60 10.53
CA ASP A 191 -9.84 -7.83 9.75
C ASP A 191 -11.16 -8.64 9.71
N ALA A 192 -11.97 -8.55 10.77
CA ALA A 192 -13.30 -9.15 10.86
C ALA A 192 -14.39 -8.36 10.11
N ASP A 193 -14.20 -7.06 9.92
CA ASP A 193 -15.14 -6.22 9.16
C ASP A 193 -15.06 -6.53 7.64
N PRO A 194 -16.20 -6.71 6.95
CA PRO A 194 -16.20 -7.08 5.53
C PRO A 194 -15.42 -6.11 4.64
N LEU A 195 -15.36 -4.83 4.98
CA LEU A 195 -14.71 -3.80 4.18
C LEU A 195 -13.53 -3.14 4.92
N ARG A 196 -13.11 -3.68 6.06
CA ARG A 196 -12.10 -3.07 6.94
C ARG A 196 -12.42 -1.60 7.27
N CYS A 197 -13.69 -1.26 7.45
CA CYS A 197 -14.12 0.06 7.85
C CYS A 197 -14.30 0.08 9.37
N PHE A 198 -13.74 1.09 10.04
CA PHE A 198 -13.82 1.16 11.50
C PHE A 198 -15.20 1.66 11.99
N ASP A 199 -15.89 2.46 11.18
CA ASP A 199 -17.26 2.89 11.46
C ASP A 199 -18.28 1.86 10.95
N LYS A 200 -18.97 1.20 11.88
CA LYS A 200 -19.87 0.08 11.56
C LYS A 200 -21.04 0.48 10.66
N ALA A 201 -21.64 1.65 10.89
CA ALA A 201 -22.78 2.12 10.11
C ALA A 201 -22.36 2.40 8.66
N THR A 202 -21.20 3.03 8.48
CA THR A 202 -20.61 3.26 7.16
C THR A 202 -20.26 1.93 6.48
N SER A 203 -19.66 0.97 7.20
CA SER A 203 -19.36 -0.36 6.68
C SER A 203 -20.60 -1.05 6.10
N ASP A 204 -21.71 -1.07 6.85
CA ASP A 204 -22.97 -1.68 6.40
C ASP A 204 -23.53 -1.02 5.14
N ALA A 205 -23.48 0.31 5.06
CA ALA A 205 -23.90 1.06 3.88
C ALA A 205 -22.98 0.78 2.67
N MET A 206 -21.66 0.67 2.88
CA MET A 206 -20.72 0.32 1.82
C MET A 206 -20.95 -1.13 1.32
N VAL A 207 -21.29 -2.08 2.19
CA VAL A 207 -21.61 -3.47 1.79
C VAL A 207 -22.84 -3.49 0.89
N GLN A 208 -23.91 -2.77 1.26
CA GLN A 208 -25.10 -2.64 0.42
C GLN A 208 -24.76 -2.05 -0.96
N ARG A 209 -23.92 -1.01 -0.98
CA ARG A 209 -23.44 -0.38 -2.21
C ARG A 209 -22.66 -1.35 -3.11
N VAL A 210 -21.85 -2.23 -2.53
CA VAL A 210 -21.13 -3.30 -3.24
C VAL A 210 -22.10 -4.34 -3.80
N ASP A 211 -23.14 -4.73 -3.06
CA ASP A 211 -24.16 -5.67 -3.53
C ASP A 211 -24.95 -5.14 -4.73
N GLU A 212 -25.32 -3.87 -4.69
CA GLU A 212 -25.96 -3.16 -5.81
C GLU A 212 -25.05 -3.17 -7.05
N ALA A 213 -23.78 -2.77 -6.89
CA ALA A 213 -22.83 -2.80 -7.99
C ALA A 213 -22.62 -4.21 -8.56
N HIS A 214 -22.60 -5.23 -7.71
CA HIS A 214 -22.48 -6.62 -8.15
C HIS A 214 -23.68 -7.04 -9.00
N LYS A 215 -24.91 -6.77 -8.54
CA LYS A 215 -26.15 -7.06 -9.28
C LYS A 215 -26.17 -6.34 -10.63
N ASP A 216 -25.66 -5.11 -10.66
CA ASP A 216 -25.63 -4.29 -11.87
C ASP A 216 -24.45 -4.62 -12.80
N GLY A 217 -23.54 -5.52 -12.42
CA GLY A 217 -22.36 -5.85 -13.22
C GLY A 217 -21.36 -4.69 -13.33
N GLU A 218 -21.27 -3.88 -12.27
CA GLU A 218 -20.36 -2.73 -12.12
C GLU A 218 -19.18 -3.06 -11.19
N THR A 219 -18.18 -2.18 -11.17
CA THR A 219 -17.08 -2.22 -10.20
C THR A 219 -16.99 -0.91 -9.44
N LEU A 220 -16.45 -0.95 -8.23
CA LEU A 220 -16.35 0.21 -7.35
C LEU A 220 -14.90 0.50 -6.97
N GLY A 221 -14.64 1.79 -6.83
CA GLY A 221 -13.46 2.32 -6.17
C GLY A 221 -13.82 2.83 -4.77
N GLY A 222 -12.90 3.56 -4.17
CA GLY A 222 -13.07 4.07 -2.81
C GLY A 222 -11.81 4.73 -2.29
N MET A 223 -11.76 4.92 -0.98
CA MET A 223 -10.66 5.59 -0.30
C MET A 223 -10.29 4.81 0.97
N VAL A 224 -8.99 4.71 1.19
CA VAL A 224 -8.40 4.15 2.42
C VAL A 224 -7.60 5.22 3.12
N GLU A 225 -7.49 5.11 4.44
CA GLU A 225 -6.64 5.95 5.28
C GLU A 225 -5.61 5.06 6.00
N VAL A 226 -4.36 5.50 6.00
CA VAL A 226 -3.27 4.91 6.77
C VAL A 226 -2.92 5.85 7.91
N LEU A 227 -2.80 5.27 9.09
CA LEU A 227 -2.52 5.93 10.35
C LEU A 227 -1.19 5.41 10.87
N ALA A 228 -0.26 6.29 11.24
CA ALA A 228 0.97 5.92 11.92
C ALA A 228 1.07 6.62 13.28
N TYR A 229 1.18 5.80 14.33
CA TYR A 229 1.23 6.20 15.73
C TYR A 229 2.67 6.16 16.25
N GLY A 230 2.95 6.89 17.35
CA GLY A 230 4.28 6.92 17.97
C GLY A 230 5.34 7.65 17.14
N MET A 231 4.93 8.50 16.19
CA MET A 231 5.83 9.20 15.29
C MET A 231 6.77 10.15 16.06
N PRO A 232 8.09 10.14 15.79
CA PRO A 232 8.96 11.21 16.26
C PRO A 232 8.78 12.47 15.38
N PRO A 233 9.00 13.67 15.93
CA PRO A 233 9.07 14.88 15.12
C PRO A 233 10.30 14.88 14.19
N GLY A 234 10.18 15.57 13.07
CA GLY A 234 11.30 15.91 12.20
C GLY A 234 11.78 14.81 11.25
N LEU A 235 10.95 13.82 10.90
CA LEU A 235 11.18 12.97 9.72
C LEU A 235 10.81 13.75 8.45
N GLY A 236 11.60 13.63 7.39
CA GLY A 236 11.48 14.49 6.20
C GLY A 236 12.18 15.84 6.38
N SER A 237 12.00 16.76 5.42
CA SER A 237 12.60 18.08 5.50
C SER A 237 11.91 19.12 4.63
N TYR A 238 11.84 20.36 5.12
CA TYR A 238 11.37 21.52 4.37
C TYR A 238 12.42 22.08 3.38
N VAL A 239 13.69 21.69 3.54
CA VAL A 239 14.82 22.36 2.88
C VAL A 239 14.83 22.20 1.36
N HIS A 240 14.23 21.12 0.85
CA HIS A 240 14.12 20.87 -0.59
C HIS A 240 12.87 20.05 -0.89
N TRP A 241 12.28 20.25 -2.07
CA TRP A 241 10.93 19.77 -2.39
C TRP A 241 10.77 18.25 -2.36
N ASP A 242 11.79 17.50 -2.76
CA ASP A 242 11.85 16.03 -2.80
C ASP A 242 12.19 15.39 -1.44
N ARG A 243 12.60 16.21 -0.46
CA ARG A 243 12.83 15.78 0.92
C ARG A 243 11.60 15.94 1.80
N ARG A 244 10.55 16.57 1.30
CA ARG A 244 9.29 16.72 2.01
C ARG A 244 8.60 15.36 2.14
N LEU A 245 8.22 15.00 3.37
CA LEU A 245 7.69 13.68 3.70
C LEU A 245 6.36 13.40 2.98
N ASP A 246 5.47 14.39 2.92
CA ASP A 246 4.22 14.37 2.16
C ASP A 246 4.45 14.11 0.66
N ALA A 247 5.47 14.71 0.05
CA ALA A 247 5.83 14.46 -1.35
C ALA A 247 6.28 13.00 -1.58
N ARG A 248 7.10 12.45 -0.67
CA ARG A 248 7.56 11.05 -0.73
C ARG A 248 6.40 10.07 -0.53
N LEU A 249 5.54 10.32 0.46
CA LEU A 249 4.35 9.52 0.73
C LEU A 249 3.38 9.55 -0.45
N ALA A 250 3.14 10.74 -1.03
CA ALA A 250 2.31 10.90 -2.22
C ALA A 250 2.85 10.10 -3.41
N ALA A 251 4.17 10.14 -3.66
CA ALA A 251 4.78 9.36 -4.73
C ALA A 251 4.60 7.84 -4.51
N ALA A 252 4.85 7.36 -3.30
CA ALA A 252 4.73 5.94 -2.96
C ALA A 252 3.27 5.43 -3.06
N LEU A 253 2.31 6.20 -2.53
CA LEU A 253 0.88 5.87 -2.56
C LEU A 253 0.30 5.98 -3.97
N MET A 254 0.61 7.04 -4.71
CA MET A 254 0.16 7.21 -6.11
C MET A 254 0.76 6.16 -7.04
N GLY A 255 1.93 5.60 -6.68
CA GLY A 255 2.57 4.48 -7.38
C GLY A 255 1.89 3.13 -7.16
N ILE A 256 0.88 3.02 -6.28
CA ILE A 256 0.06 1.82 -6.14
C ILE A 256 -0.92 1.73 -7.31
N GLN A 257 -1.09 0.53 -7.87
CA GLN A 257 -1.99 0.28 -8.97
C GLN A 257 -3.41 0.77 -8.63
N ALA A 258 -4.02 1.51 -9.56
CA ALA A 258 -5.35 2.11 -9.46
C ALA A 258 -5.51 3.31 -8.50
N ILE A 259 -4.49 3.75 -7.77
CA ILE A 259 -4.57 5.00 -7.01
C ILE A 259 -4.54 6.21 -7.96
N LYS A 260 -5.42 7.18 -7.70
CA LYS A 260 -5.62 8.39 -8.52
C LYS A 260 -5.61 9.69 -7.72
N GLY A 261 -5.64 9.62 -6.39
CA GLY A 261 -5.57 10.77 -5.49
C GLY A 261 -4.88 10.36 -4.20
N VAL A 262 -4.13 11.28 -3.60
CA VAL A 262 -3.52 11.11 -2.27
C VAL A 262 -3.74 12.40 -1.48
N GLU A 263 -4.05 12.24 -0.20
CA GLU A 263 -4.26 13.34 0.75
C GLU A 263 -3.41 13.13 1.99
N VAL A 264 -3.00 14.22 2.63
CA VAL A 264 -2.40 14.23 3.97
C VAL A 264 -3.37 14.98 4.89
N GLY A 265 -3.67 14.39 6.05
CA GLY A 265 -4.67 14.92 6.97
C GLY A 265 -6.04 15.06 6.32
N ASP A 266 -6.59 16.27 6.38
CA ASP A 266 -7.89 16.60 5.80
C ASP A 266 -7.79 16.97 4.30
N GLY A 267 -6.59 17.04 3.73
CA GLY A 267 -6.37 17.01 2.28
C GLY A 267 -7.12 18.08 1.50
N PHE A 268 -7.94 17.64 0.54
CA PHE A 268 -8.73 18.57 -0.29
C PHE A 268 -9.74 19.35 0.53
N ALA A 269 -10.26 18.82 1.65
CA ALA A 269 -11.17 19.57 2.52
C ALA A 269 -10.49 20.78 3.18
N THR A 270 -9.17 20.70 3.44
CA THR A 270 -8.40 21.85 3.94
C THR A 270 -8.38 23.02 2.94
N ALA A 271 -8.44 22.74 1.64
CA ALA A 271 -8.43 23.77 0.59
C ALA A 271 -9.73 24.61 0.57
N ASP A 272 -10.83 24.08 1.12
CA ASP A 272 -12.12 24.76 1.23
C ASP A 272 -12.28 25.53 2.55
N ARG A 273 -11.30 25.48 3.46
CA ARG A 273 -11.35 26.14 4.77
C ARG A 273 -10.64 27.50 4.76
N PRO A 274 -11.14 28.51 5.50
CA PRO A 274 -10.37 29.71 5.78
C PRO A 274 -9.16 29.37 6.66
N GLY A 275 -8.06 30.13 6.54
CA GLY A 275 -6.82 29.87 7.30
C GLY A 275 -7.02 29.76 8.81
N THR A 276 -7.95 30.53 9.38
CA THR A 276 -8.32 30.47 10.81
C THR A 276 -8.97 29.16 11.25
N ALA A 277 -9.39 28.30 10.33
CA ALA A 277 -10.00 26.99 10.59
C ALA A 277 -9.26 25.84 9.89
N ALA A 278 -8.21 26.13 9.13
CA ALA A 278 -7.49 25.14 8.32
C ALA A 278 -6.32 24.49 9.07
N HIS A 279 -5.74 25.20 10.03
CA HIS A 279 -4.49 24.81 10.69
C HIS A 279 -4.73 24.27 12.10
N ASP A 280 -3.67 23.67 12.64
CA ASP A 280 -3.65 23.11 13.98
C ASP A 280 -2.94 24.10 14.91
N GLU A 281 -3.70 24.70 15.84
CA GLU A 281 -3.15 25.67 16.77
C GLU A 281 -2.20 25.00 17.77
N ILE A 282 -1.16 25.74 18.16
CA ILE A 282 -0.09 25.27 19.04
C ILE A 282 -0.34 25.79 20.45
N SER A 283 -0.54 24.88 21.39
CA SER A 283 -0.90 25.16 22.77
C SER A 283 0.11 24.58 23.76
N ILE A 284 0.14 25.10 24.99
CA ILE A 284 0.92 24.52 26.08
C ILE A 284 0.10 23.39 26.70
N GLY A 285 0.60 22.16 26.62
CA GLY A 285 0.06 20.96 27.28
C GLY A 285 0.71 20.69 28.64
N GLU A 286 0.34 19.56 29.26
CA GLU A 286 0.86 19.16 30.58
C GLU A 286 2.31 18.64 30.48
N HIS A 287 2.64 17.98 29.37
CA HIS A 287 3.94 17.33 29.17
C HIS A 287 4.74 17.89 27.99
N GLY A 288 4.31 19.01 27.42
CA GLY A 288 4.97 19.67 26.31
C GLY A 288 4.01 20.51 25.49
N VAL A 289 4.48 20.99 24.36
CA VAL A 289 3.66 21.65 23.35
C VAL A 289 2.73 20.62 22.70
N THR A 290 1.45 20.97 22.56
CA THR A 290 0.43 20.12 21.92
C THR A 290 -0.24 20.86 20.77
N ARG A 291 -1.02 20.12 19.97
CA ARG A 291 -1.92 20.67 18.95
C ARG A 291 -3.37 20.39 19.31
N ASP A 292 -4.20 21.42 19.17
CA ASP A 292 -5.63 21.33 19.50
C ASP A 292 -6.40 20.45 18.50
N THR A 293 -5.90 20.35 17.26
CA THR A 293 -6.47 19.52 16.19
C THR A 293 -5.35 18.81 15.39
N ASN A 294 -5.72 17.98 14.42
CA ASN A 294 -4.77 17.33 13.51
C ASN A 294 -5.28 17.29 12.07
N ARG A 295 -5.62 18.47 11.56
CA ARG A 295 -6.07 18.74 10.19
C ARG A 295 -4.91 18.58 9.20
N ALA A 296 -3.69 18.90 9.63
CA ALA A 296 -2.47 18.70 8.86
C ALA A 296 -2.07 17.22 8.72
N GLY A 297 -2.65 16.33 9.52
CA GLY A 297 -2.40 14.89 9.43
C GLY A 297 -0.98 14.48 9.82
N GLY A 298 -0.43 15.13 10.85
CA GLY A 298 0.88 14.83 11.40
C GLY A 298 2.06 15.37 10.58
N ILE A 299 1.83 16.17 9.53
CA ILE A 299 2.89 16.74 8.69
C ILE A 299 2.72 18.26 8.52
N GLU A 300 3.75 19.02 8.87
CA GLU A 300 3.85 20.46 8.62
C GLU A 300 5.19 20.77 7.93
N GLY A 301 5.17 21.63 6.91
CA GLY A 301 6.38 21.99 6.17
C GLY A 301 7.10 20.81 5.51
N GLY A 302 6.42 19.68 5.31
CA GLY A 302 7.03 18.44 4.80
C GLY A 302 7.80 17.64 5.85
N MET A 303 7.53 17.85 7.15
CA MET A 303 8.13 17.08 8.24
C MET A 303 7.07 16.49 9.16
N SER A 304 7.34 15.31 9.73
CA SER A 304 6.50 14.79 10.81
C SER A 304 6.55 15.72 12.03
N ILE A 305 5.41 15.88 12.69
CA ILE A 305 5.28 16.82 13.82
C ILE A 305 5.23 16.14 15.20
N GLY A 306 5.28 14.81 15.23
CA GLY A 306 5.20 14.01 16.47
C GLY A 306 3.79 13.52 16.84
N ASP A 307 2.78 13.99 16.11
CA ASP A 307 1.38 13.57 16.25
C ASP A 307 1.04 12.39 15.33
N LEU A 308 -0.21 11.92 15.40
CA LEU A 308 -0.75 10.92 14.48
C LEU A 308 -0.57 11.33 13.02
N LEU A 309 0.21 10.56 12.25
CA LEU A 309 0.34 10.77 10.81
C LEU A 309 -0.85 10.14 10.11
N ARG A 310 -1.52 10.92 9.24
CA ARG A 310 -2.72 10.52 8.50
C ARG A 310 -2.52 10.75 7.00
N VAL A 311 -2.61 9.70 6.20
CA VAL A 311 -2.62 9.82 4.74
C VAL A 311 -3.73 8.99 4.12
N ARG A 312 -4.38 9.51 3.08
CA ARG A 312 -5.46 8.83 2.36
C ARG A 312 -5.08 8.57 0.92
N ALA A 313 -5.60 7.47 0.36
CA ALA A 313 -5.40 7.10 -1.03
C ALA A 313 -6.73 6.77 -1.71
N ALA A 314 -7.04 7.48 -2.79
CA ALA A 314 -8.26 7.30 -3.58
C ALA A 314 -7.99 6.29 -4.71
N MET A 315 -8.60 5.11 -4.61
CA MET A 315 -8.54 4.05 -5.59
C MET A 315 -9.70 4.18 -6.58
N LYS A 316 -9.41 4.22 -7.88
CA LYS A 316 -10.47 4.13 -8.90
C LYS A 316 -11.06 2.71 -8.97
N PRO A 317 -12.26 2.53 -9.53
CA PRO A 317 -12.79 1.20 -9.83
C PRO A 317 -11.83 0.36 -10.68
N ILE A 318 -11.82 -0.96 -10.45
CA ILE A 318 -10.99 -1.86 -11.24
C ILE A 318 -11.49 -1.85 -12.68
N ALA A 319 -10.59 -1.59 -13.62
CA ALA A 319 -10.93 -1.34 -15.03
C ALA A 319 -11.48 -2.56 -15.81
N THR A 320 -11.73 -3.69 -15.14
CA THR A 320 -12.35 -4.86 -15.74
C THR A 320 -13.83 -4.91 -15.33
N VAL A 321 -14.69 -4.23 -16.10
CA VAL A 321 -16.13 -4.20 -15.85
C VAL A 321 -16.82 -5.34 -16.63
N PRO A 322 -17.69 -6.16 -16.01
CA PRO A 322 -18.46 -7.20 -16.70
C PRO A 322 -19.24 -6.68 -17.91
N LYS A 323 -19.81 -5.48 -17.82
CA LYS A 323 -20.30 -4.70 -18.96
C LYS A 323 -19.10 -4.18 -19.76
N ALA A 324 -18.53 -5.03 -20.60
CA ALA A 324 -17.31 -4.75 -21.36
C ALA A 324 -17.34 -3.36 -22.05
N LEU A 325 -16.34 -2.54 -21.73
CA LEU A 325 -16.18 -1.21 -22.30
C LEU A 325 -15.80 -1.30 -23.79
N LYS A 326 -16.15 -0.26 -24.55
CA LYS A 326 -15.71 -0.11 -25.94
C LYS A 326 -14.18 0.01 -25.97
N THR A 327 -13.56 -0.64 -26.95
CA THR A 327 -12.13 -0.56 -27.25
C THR A 327 -11.92 -0.82 -28.74
N ILE A 328 -10.68 -1.06 -29.17
CA ILE A 328 -10.34 -1.53 -30.51
C ILE A 328 -9.67 -2.90 -30.44
N ASP A 329 -9.66 -3.64 -31.54
CA ASP A 329 -8.75 -4.77 -31.74
C ASP A 329 -7.49 -4.26 -32.43
N THR A 330 -6.35 -4.26 -31.75
CA THR A 330 -5.10 -3.70 -32.29
C THR A 330 -4.54 -4.50 -33.46
N SER A 331 -5.04 -5.73 -33.70
CA SER A 331 -4.62 -6.53 -34.86
C SER A 331 -5.33 -6.15 -36.15
N THR A 332 -6.56 -5.63 -36.07
CA THR A 332 -7.39 -5.27 -37.23
C THR A 332 -7.62 -3.77 -37.37
N GLY A 333 -7.52 -3.02 -36.25
CA GLY A 333 -7.88 -1.61 -36.17
C GLY A 333 -9.37 -1.34 -35.99
N GLU A 334 -10.20 -2.38 -35.86
CA GLU A 334 -11.66 -2.26 -35.78
C GLU A 334 -12.18 -2.06 -34.34
N GLU A 335 -13.41 -1.56 -34.21
CA GLU A 335 -14.08 -1.46 -32.91
C GLU A 335 -14.29 -2.83 -32.28
N ALA A 336 -14.07 -2.92 -30.97
CA ALA A 336 -14.19 -4.15 -30.20
C ALA A 336 -14.71 -3.89 -28.78
N ARG A 337 -14.80 -4.96 -27.98
CA ARG A 337 -15.13 -4.93 -26.55
C ARG A 337 -13.95 -5.46 -25.74
N ALA A 338 -13.65 -4.77 -24.64
CA ALA A 338 -12.53 -5.12 -23.77
C ALA A 338 -12.72 -6.50 -23.14
N HIS A 339 -11.64 -7.26 -23.03
CA HIS A 339 -11.68 -8.56 -22.37
C HIS A 339 -11.73 -8.43 -20.84
N HIS A 340 -12.47 -9.36 -20.22
CA HIS A 340 -12.59 -9.44 -18.78
C HIS A 340 -11.50 -10.35 -18.19
N GLN A 341 -10.64 -9.82 -17.31
CA GLN A 341 -9.50 -10.54 -16.70
C GLN A 341 -9.65 -10.85 -15.20
N ARG A 342 -10.44 -10.05 -14.45
CA ARG A 342 -10.69 -10.24 -13.02
C ARG A 342 -12.13 -9.92 -12.68
N SER A 343 -12.70 -10.66 -11.72
CA SER A 343 -14.11 -10.60 -11.32
C SER A 343 -14.36 -9.92 -9.96
N ASP A 344 -13.37 -9.19 -9.43
CA ASP A 344 -13.55 -8.40 -8.21
C ASP A 344 -14.51 -7.23 -8.50
N VAL A 345 -15.51 -7.01 -7.64
CA VAL A 345 -16.36 -5.81 -7.64
C VAL A 345 -15.64 -4.65 -6.95
N CYS A 346 -15.00 -4.92 -5.81
CA CYS A 346 -14.30 -3.94 -5.01
C CYS A 346 -13.02 -4.57 -4.43
N ALA A 347 -11.91 -3.83 -4.44
CA ALA A 347 -10.65 -4.24 -3.79
C ALA A 347 -10.06 -3.15 -2.89
N VAL A 348 -10.88 -2.17 -2.50
CA VAL A 348 -10.48 -1.05 -1.62
C VAL A 348 -9.90 -1.54 -0.29
N PRO A 349 -10.48 -2.55 0.41
CA PRO A 349 -9.92 -3.01 1.68
C PRO A 349 -8.50 -3.58 1.53
N ALA A 350 -8.27 -4.35 0.46
CA ALA A 350 -6.95 -4.88 0.13
C ALA A 350 -5.95 -3.77 -0.26
N ALA A 351 -6.42 -2.70 -0.91
CA ALA A 351 -5.60 -1.53 -1.21
C ALA A 351 -5.15 -0.80 0.06
N GLY A 352 -5.93 -0.83 1.15
CA GLY A 352 -5.53 -0.32 2.47
C GLY A 352 -4.28 -1.01 3.01
N VAL A 353 -4.24 -2.34 2.97
CA VAL A 353 -3.07 -3.13 3.39
C VAL A 353 -1.84 -2.81 2.54
N VAL A 354 -2.01 -2.59 1.24
CA VAL A 354 -0.92 -2.18 0.34
C VAL A 354 -0.47 -0.74 0.64
N ALA A 355 -1.40 0.16 0.92
CA ALA A 355 -1.10 1.54 1.29
C ALA A 355 -0.30 1.59 2.60
N GLU A 356 -0.71 0.81 3.62
CA GLU A 356 0.02 0.66 4.89
C GLU A 356 1.47 0.22 4.67
N ALA A 357 1.68 -0.79 3.81
CA ALA A 357 3.02 -1.26 3.45
C ALA A 357 3.87 -0.18 2.76
N MET A 358 3.29 0.59 1.84
CA MET A 358 4.00 1.66 1.14
C MET A 358 4.34 2.84 2.07
N VAL A 359 3.44 3.19 3.00
CA VAL A 359 3.72 4.19 4.03
C VAL A 359 4.83 3.71 4.95
N ALA A 360 4.78 2.45 5.41
CA ALA A 360 5.84 1.88 6.24
C ALA A 360 7.21 1.95 5.55
N LEU A 361 7.31 1.62 4.26
CA LEU A 361 8.56 1.71 3.50
C LEU A 361 9.14 3.13 3.49
N VAL A 362 8.31 4.15 3.20
CA VAL A 362 8.74 5.55 3.17
C VAL A 362 9.12 6.06 4.56
N LEU A 363 8.35 5.71 5.59
CA LEU A 363 8.64 6.12 6.96
C LEU A 363 9.92 5.47 7.49
N ALA A 364 10.15 4.20 7.20
CA ALA A 364 11.39 3.51 7.56
C ALA A 364 12.59 4.11 6.82
N GLU A 365 12.46 4.43 5.54
CA GLU A 365 13.49 5.15 4.77
C GLU A 365 13.82 6.51 5.40
N ALA A 366 12.81 7.32 5.72
CA ALA A 366 13.00 8.63 6.34
C ALA A 366 13.61 8.54 7.75
N ALA A 367 13.21 7.55 8.54
CA ALA A 367 13.77 7.29 9.86
C ALA A 367 15.25 6.91 9.77
N LEU A 368 15.62 6.01 8.84
CA LEU A 368 17.01 5.61 8.63
C LEU A 368 17.87 6.71 7.98
N GLU A 369 17.28 7.59 7.16
CA GLU A 369 17.96 8.80 6.66
C GLU A 369 18.33 9.73 7.83
N LYS A 370 17.41 9.93 8.79
CA LYS A 370 17.60 10.85 9.92
C LYS A 370 18.48 10.26 11.02
N PHE A 371 18.20 9.04 11.45
CA PHE A 371 18.81 8.43 12.64
C PHE A 371 20.01 7.54 12.29
N GLY A 372 20.14 7.08 11.04
CA GLY A 372 21.22 6.22 10.61
C GLY A 372 21.30 4.90 11.40
N GLY A 373 22.53 4.43 11.61
CA GLY A 373 22.85 3.19 12.31
C GLY A 373 22.84 1.95 11.40
N ASP A 374 23.76 1.03 11.68
CA ASP A 374 23.91 -0.24 10.95
C ASP A 374 23.24 -1.41 11.69
N SER A 375 22.85 -1.20 12.95
CA SER A 375 22.06 -2.12 13.76
C SER A 375 20.87 -1.40 14.38
N ILE A 376 19.77 -2.11 14.60
CA ILE A 376 18.54 -1.49 15.12
C ILE A 376 18.72 -0.85 16.50
N GLY A 377 19.59 -1.44 17.33
CA GLY A 377 19.95 -0.87 18.63
C GLY A 377 20.72 0.45 18.52
N GLU A 378 21.54 0.63 17.47
CA GLU A 378 22.21 1.90 17.19
C GLU A 378 21.23 2.95 16.67
N THR A 379 20.37 2.58 15.71
CA THR A 379 19.32 3.48 15.21
C THR A 379 18.44 3.99 16.34
N ARG A 380 18.04 3.10 17.27
CA ARG A 380 17.27 3.47 18.47
C ARG A 380 18.03 4.45 19.37
N ARG A 381 19.30 4.18 19.71
CA ARG A 381 20.10 5.12 20.53
C ARG A 381 20.21 6.51 19.89
N ASN A 382 20.35 6.58 18.57
CA ASN A 382 20.44 7.85 17.85
C ASN A 382 19.11 8.60 17.85
N MET A 383 17.99 7.89 17.72
CA MET A 383 16.65 8.46 17.87
C MET A 383 16.45 8.98 19.30
N ASP A 384 16.71 8.17 20.32
CA ASP A 384 16.55 8.56 21.72
C ASP A 384 17.40 9.81 22.04
N SER A 385 18.66 9.82 21.59
CA SER A 385 19.56 10.99 21.74
C SER A 385 19.05 12.24 21.02
N TYR A 386 18.40 12.09 19.86
CA TYR A 386 17.76 13.21 19.15
C TYR A 386 16.57 13.75 19.95
N LEU A 387 15.73 12.88 20.50
CA LEU A 387 14.56 13.26 21.29
C LEU A 387 14.97 13.95 22.59
N ASP A 388 15.95 13.41 23.30
CA ASP A 388 16.50 13.98 24.54
C ASP A 388 17.16 15.35 24.31
N ALA A 389 17.66 15.62 23.10
CA ALA A 389 18.28 16.89 22.75
C ALA A 389 17.28 17.98 22.38
N ILE A 390 15.99 17.67 22.22
CA ILE A 390 14.95 18.68 21.96
C ILE A 390 14.85 19.59 23.20
N PRO A 391 15.04 20.92 23.06
CA PRO A 391 14.94 21.83 24.19
C PRO A 391 13.58 21.72 24.87
N ALA A 392 13.53 21.83 26.21
CA ALA A 392 12.28 21.72 26.96
C ALA A 392 11.17 22.68 26.48
N SER A 393 11.51 23.86 25.94
CA SER A 393 10.56 24.80 25.35
C SER A 393 9.96 24.35 24.01
N LEU A 394 10.52 23.32 23.39
CA LEU A 394 10.10 22.71 22.13
C LEU A 394 9.72 21.22 22.32
N ALA A 395 9.75 20.72 23.55
CA ALA A 395 9.26 19.39 23.86
C ALA A 395 7.78 19.31 23.45
N TRP A 396 7.34 18.17 22.94
CA TRP A 396 5.98 18.00 22.44
C TRP A 396 5.27 16.87 23.19
N GLU A 397 3.95 16.97 23.22
CA GLU A 397 3.05 15.93 23.69
C GLU A 397 2.20 15.47 22.51
N SER A 398 2.29 14.18 22.17
CA SER A 398 1.53 13.61 21.05
C SER A 398 0.03 13.63 21.37
N ASN A 399 -0.80 14.07 20.43
CA ASN A 399 -2.26 14.05 20.55
C ASN A 399 -2.89 12.64 20.62
N VAL A 400 -2.07 11.61 20.49
CA VAL A 400 -2.44 10.20 20.64
C VAL A 400 -1.58 9.49 21.68
N ALA A 401 -1.01 10.21 22.65
CA ALA A 401 -0.23 9.61 23.73
C ALA A 401 -1.01 8.48 24.44
N GLY A 402 -0.32 7.38 24.76
CA GLY A 402 -0.93 6.22 25.41
C GLY A 402 -1.80 5.34 24.50
N TRP A 403 -1.75 5.51 23.18
CA TRP A 403 -2.38 4.58 22.23
C TRP A 403 -1.90 3.12 22.40
N ASP A 404 -0.71 2.96 22.98
CA ASP A 404 -0.01 1.72 23.28
C ASP A 404 -0.12 1.29 24.76
N ALA A 405 -0.81 2.04 25.62
CA ALA A 405 -0.94 1.83 27.08
C ALA A 405 -2.03 0.83 27.51
#